data_AF-A0A1F5JHE2-F1
#
_entry.id   AF-A0A1F5JHE2-F1
#
_cell.length_a   1.000
_cell.length_b   1.000
_cell.length_c   1.000
_cell.angle_alpha   90.00
_cell.angle_beta   90.00
_cell.angle_gamma   90.00
#
_symmetry.space_group_name_H-M   'P 1'
#
loop_
_entity.id
_entity.type
_entity.pdbx_description
1 polymer ?
#
loop_
_entity_poly.entity_id
_entity_poly.type
_entity_poly.pdbx_seq_one_letter_code
_entity_poly.pdbx_strand_id
1 'polypeptide(L)'
;MENGTLTLHIKKGNKAFRMITQWHLQKPDVALGVLTSGDGHLIYKVDGDRQTLSNIGFTIINDLTGVPKLPSGKEVLGKVYSLNVPIAKELGGGSLSLEMADNPPNGAKLYRYNQSKGEWQELPTEVDGSKLSAKVDGAGIFAVLTSSK
;
A
#
# COMPACT_ATOMS: atom_id res chain seq x y z
N MET A 1 5.04 -4.74 19.18
CA MET A 1 4.70 -3.87 18.04
C MET A 1 3.79 -2.79 18.56
N GLU A 2 4.05 -1.52 18.22
CA GLU A 2 3.15 -0.42 18.55
C GLU A 2 2.20 -0.20 17.37
N ASN A 3 0.93 -0.54 17.57
CA ASN A 3 -0.13 -0.25 16.62
C ASN A 3 -0.81 1.05 17.04
N GLY A 4 -1.40 1.77 16.08
CA GLY A 4 -2.12 2.99 16.40
C GLY A 4 -3.29 3.24 15.48
N THR A 5 -4.16 4.14 15.93
CA THR A 5 -5.34 4.59 15.18
C THR A 5 -5.42 6.10 15.27
N LEU A 6 -5.54 6.76 14.12
CA LEU A 6 -5.86 8.18 14.01
C LEU A 6 -7.30 8.27 13.56
N THR A 7 -8.14 8.91 14.38
CA THR A 7 -9.49 9.26 13.98
C THR A 7 -9.57 10.77 13.80
N LEU A 8 -9.89 11.20 12.58
CA LEU A 8 -10.14 12.59 12.25
C LEU A 8 -11.65 12.83 12.15
N HIS A 9 -12.16 13.78 12.93
CA HIS A 9 -13.54 14.25 12.86
C HIS A 9 -13.57 15.60 12.13
N ILE A 10 -14.30 15.68 11.02
CA ILE A 10 -14.46 16.89 10.22
C ILE A 10 -15.93 17.27 10.21
N LYS A 11 -16.25 18.54 10.49
CA LYS A 11 -17.62 19.06 10.38
C LYS A 11 -17.67 20.10 9.26
N LYS A 12 -18.57 19.91 8.29
CA LYS A 12 -18.87 20.88 7.23
C LYS A 12 -20.36 21.22 7.27
N GLY A 13 -20.69 22.38 7.82
CA GLY A 13 -22.08 22.75 8.15
C GLY A 13 -22.69 21.77 9.16
N ASN A 14 -23.85 21.20 8.83
CA ASN A 14 -24.51 20.18 9.66
C ASN A 14 -24.09 18.74 9.35
N LYS A 15 -23.15 18.52 8.42
CA LYS A 15 -22.65 17.18 8.09
C LYS A 15 -21.35 16.89 8.85
N ALA A 16 -21.32 15.77 9.55
CA ALA A 16 -20.12 15.23 10.18
C ALA A 16 -19.51 14.16 9.28
N PHE A 17 -18.19 14.20 9.11
CA PHE A 17 -17.39 13.23 8.39
C PHE A 17 -16.38 12.66 9.38
N ARG A 18 -16.13 11.35 9.27
CA ARG A 18 -15.15 10.64 10.09
C ARG A 18 -14.19 9.90 9.17
N MET A 19 -12.91 10.13 9.35
CA MET A 19 -11.84 9.38 8.70
C MET A 19 -11.08 8.61 9.78
N ILE A 20 -10.87 7.33 9.55
CA ILE A 20 -10.14 6.46 10.48
C ILE A 20 -8.97 5.87 9.71
N THR A 21 -7.76 6.07 10.21
CA THR A 21 -6.55 5.43 9.68
C THR A 21 -6.00 4.54 10.77
N GLN A 22 -5.73 3.28 10.43
CA GLN A 22 -5.07 2.33 11.32
C GLN A 22 -3.69 2.02 10.76
N TRP A 23 -2.69 1.99 11.63
CA TRP A 23 -1.31 1.69 11.25
C TRP A 23 -0.68 0.62 12.09
N HIS A 24 0.27 -0.06 11.45
CA HIS A 24 1.10 -1.08 12.06
C HIS A 24 2.55 -0.67 11.89
N LEU A 25 3.24 -0.42 13.02
CA LEU A 25 4.66 -0.16 13.01
C LEU A 25 5.42 -1.48 12.86
N GLN A 26 6.21 -1.59 11.79
CA GLN A 26 6.90 -2.82 11.45
C GLN A 26 8.37 -2.56 11.29
N LYS A 27 9.17 -3.29 12.06
CA LYS A 27 10.60 -3.40 11.76
C LYS A 27 10.76 -4.42 10.63
N PRO A 28 11.44 -4.08 9.53
CA PRO A 28 11.80 -5.07 8.54
C PRO A 28 12.49 -6.25 9.20
N ASP A 29 12.06 -7.46 8.87
CA ASP A 29 12.87 -8.62 9.17
C ASP A 29 14.14 -8.49 8.32
N VAL A 30 15.26 -8.15 8.95
CA VAL A 30 16.54 -7.90 8.25
C VAL A 30 17.07 -9.18 7.58
N ALA A 31 16.62 -10.37 7.99
CA ALA A 31 16.99 -11.62 7.35
C ALA A 31 16.11 -11.95 6.14
N LEU A 32 14.84 -11.54 6.16
CA LEU A 32 13.85 -11.93 5.14
C LEU A 32 13.42 -10.81 4.21
N GLY A 33 13.64 -9.54 4.58
CA GLY A 33 13.21 -8.36 3.82
C GLY A 33 11.69 -8.23 3.69
N VAL A 34 10.91 -8.92 4.53
CA VAL A 34 9.44 -8.99 4.40
C VAL A 34 8.77 -7.97 5.32
N LEU A 35 7.85 -7.19 4.74
CA LEU A 35 6.94 -6.26 5.40
C LEU A 35 5.51 -6.73 5.11
N THR A 36 4.63 -6.76 6.11
CA THR A 36 3.31 -7.39 5.99
C THR A 36 2.27 -6.55 6.69
N SER A 37 1.23 -6.05 6.03
CA SER A 37 0.17 -5.23 6.67
C SER A 37 -0.43 -5.91 7.91
N GLY A 38 -1.04 -5.11 8.79
CA GLY A 38 -1.58 -5.65 10.04
C GLY A 38 -2.70 -6.69 9.86
N ASP A 39 -3.40 -6.66 8.73
CA ASP A 39 -4.39 -7.66 8.34
C ASP A 39 -3.82 -8.79 7.47
N GLY A 40 -2.52 -8.76 7.17
CA GLY A 40 -1.82 -9.80 6.42
C GLY A 40 -2.02 -9.77 4.90
N HIS A 41 -2.89 -8.91 4.38
CA HIS A 41 -3.27 -8.92 2.96
C HIS A 41 -2.27 -8.23 2.03
N LEU A 42 -1.48 -7.28 2.52
CA LEU A 42 -0.38 -6.70 1.76
C LEU A 42 0.95 -7.24 2.26
N ILE A 43 1.74 -7.80 1.35
CA ILE A 43 3.11 -8.26 1.62
C ILE A 43 4.06 -7.55 0.66
N TYR A 44 5.05 -6.84 1.19
CA TYR A 44 6.15 -6.26 0.43
C TYR A 44 7.44 -7.00 0.77
N LYS A 45 8.11 -7.58 -0.22
CA LYS A 45 9.44 -8.16 -0.07
C LYS A 45 10.46 -7.23 -0.70
N VAL A 46 11.33 -6.66 0.13
CA VAL A 46 12.38 -5.72 -0.28
C VAL A 46 13.54 -6.50 -0.88
N ASP A 47 13.96 -6.13 -2.08
CA ASP A 47 15.19 -6.59 -2.71
C ASP A 47 16.35 -5.79 -2.07
N GLY A 48 17.22 -6.44 -1.31
CA GLY A 48 18.34 -5.75 -0.66
C GLY A 48 19.15 -6.64 0.29
N ASP A 49 20.39 -6.23 0.55
CA ASP A 49 21.23 -6.89 1.53
C ASP A 49 20.89 -6.47 2.97
N ARG A 50 21.49 -7.16 3.94
CA ARG A 50 21.26 -6.92 5.38
C ARG A 50 21.54 -5.46 5.78
N GLN A 51 22.51 -4.82 5.14
CA GLN A 51 22.90 -3.44 5.45
C GLN A 51 21.84 -2.46 4.98
N THR A 52 21.32 -2.65 3.76
CA THR A 52 20.21 -1.88 3.20
C THR A 52 18.96 -2.01 4.07
N LEU A 53 18.61 -3.24 4.47
CA LEU A 53 17.46 -3.49 5.34
C LEU A 53 17.61 -2.88 6.74
N SER A 54 18.83 -2.87 7.28
CA SER A 54 19.12 -2.24 8.58
C SER A 54 18.92 -0.72 8.54
N ASN A 55 19.22 -0.08 7.41
CA ASN A 55 19.06 1.37 7.23
C ASN A 55 17.59 1.82 7.12
N ILE A 56 16.66 0.90 6.86
CA ILE A 56 15.22 1.21 6.82
C ILE A 56 14.73 1.61 8.22
N GLY A 57 15.26 0.97 9.27
CA GLY A 57 14.89 1.19 10.67
C GLY A 57 13.49 0.65 11.01
N PHE A 58 12.45 1.32 10.50
CA PHE A 58 11.07 0.86 10.57
C PHE A 58 10.25 1.34 9.37
N THR A 59 9.16 0.62 9.13
CA THR A 59 8.15 0.92 8.11
C THR A 59 6.80 1.09 8.78
N ILE A 60 5.92 1.83 8.10
CA ILE A 60 4.54 2.01 8.50
C ILE A 60 3.68 1.56 7.33
N ILE A 61 2.83 0.55 7.57
CA ILE A 61 1.79 0.14 6.63
C ILE A 61 0.43 0.53 7.19
N ASN A 62 -0.31 1.32 6.41
CA ASN A 62 -1.66 1.78 6.76
C ASN A 62 -2.69 1.22 5.78
N ASP A 63 -3.84 0.83 6.30
CA ASP A 63 -5.08 0.68 5.53
C ASP A 63 -5.76 2.06 5.44
N LEU A 64 -5.99 2.54 4.22
CA LEU A 64 -6.52 3.87 3.93
C LEU A 64 -8.00 3.79 3.53
N THR A 65 -8.80 4.66 4.15
CA THR A 65 -10.22 4.84 3.78
C THR A 65 -10.41 5.76 2.56
N GLY A 66 -9.34 6.19 1.91
CA GLY A 66 -9.37 7.13 0.80
C GLY A 66 -8.09 7.11 -0.02
N VAL A 67 -8.14 7.69 -1.22
CA VAL A 67 -7.06 7.65 -2.20
C VAL A 67 -6.79 9.02 -2.82
N PRO A 68 -5.57 9.28 -3.32
CA PRO A 68 -5.32 10.38 -4.25
C PRO A 68 -6.25 10.31 -5.47
N LYS A 69 -6.42 11.43 -6.16
CA LYS A 69 -7.24 11.50 -7.38
C LYS A 69 -6.83 10.39 -8.36
N LEU A 70 -7.79 9.55 -8.73
CA LEU A 70 -7.57 8.40 -9.60
C LEU A 70 -7.38 8.85 -11.06
N PRO A 71 -6.71 8.02 -11.89
CA PRO A 71 -6.74 8.18 -13.34
C PRO A 71 -8.17 8.18 -13.87
N SER A 72 -8.41 8.87 -14.99
CA SER A 72 -9.75 8.93 -15.60
C SER A 72 -10.27 7.54 -15.95
N GLY A 73 -11.55 7.28 -15.66
CA GLY A 73 -12.19 6.00 -15.96
C GLY A 73 -11.73 4.83 -15.08
N LYS A 74 -11.10 5.10 -13.93
CA LYS A 74 -10.66 4.08 -12.98
C LYS A 74 -11.38 4.21 -11.64
N GLU A 75 -11.63 3.06 -11.01
CA GLU A 75 -12.13 2.96 -9.64
C GLU A 75 -11.26 2.00 -8.82
N VAL A 76 -11.27 2.18 -7.49
CA VAL A 76 -10.57 1.30 -6.55
C VAL A 76 -11.39 0.05 -6.35
N LEU A 77 -10.72 -1.10 -6.41
CA LEU A 77 -11.26 -2.39 -6.04
C LEU A 77 -10.62 -2.88 -4.74
N GLY A 78 -11.42 -3.02 -3.69
CA GLY A 78 -10.95 -3.50 -2.39
C GLY A 78 -10.22 -2.44 -1.56
N LYS A 79 -9.25 -2.90 -0.77
CA LYS A 79 -8.50 -2.07 0.19
C LYS A 79 -7.38 -1.28 -0.47
N VAL A 80 -7.00 -0.19 0.18
CA VAL A 80 -5.89 0.66 -0.24
C VAL A 80 -4.87 0.68 0.87
N TYR A 81 -3.61 0.44 0.52
CA TYR A 81 -2.55 0.46 1.49
C TYR A 81 -1.56 1.57 1.22
N SER A 82 -1.05 2.22 2.26
CA SER A 82 0.16 3.03 2.14
C SER A 82 1.31 2.39 2.88
N LEU A 83 2.47 2.34 2.24
CA LEU A 83 3.73 1.93 2.83
C LEU A 83 4.65 3.14 2.87
N ASN A 84 5.15 3.47 4.05
CA ASN A 84 6.07 4.59 4.25
C ASN A 84 7.29 4.13 5.04
N VAL A 85 8.44 4.76 4.78
CA VAL A 85 9.71 4.56 5.49
C VAL A 85 10.15 5.88 6.13
N PRO A 86 9.67 6.23 7.34
CA PRO A 86 9.82 7.60 7.83
C PRO A 86 11.25 8.05 8.12
N ILE A 87 12.14 7.10 8.44
CA ILE A 87 13.56 7.40 8.72
C ILE A 87 14.40 7.32 7.44
N ALA A 88 14.16 6.32 6.59
CA ALA A 88 14.95 6.12 5.39
C ALA A 88 14.53 7.11 4.29
N LYS A 89 15.51 7.57 3.51
CA LYS A 89 15.21 8.45 2.36
C LYS A 89 14.33 7.74 1.33
N GLU A 90 14.62 6.46 1.08
CA GLU A 90 13.91 5.65 0.10
C GLU A 90 13.81 4.20 0.60
N LEU A 91 12.76 3.51 0.16
CA LEU A 91 12.65 2.06 0.29
C LEU A 91 13.15 1.43 -1.00
N GLY A 92 14.04 0.44 -0.89
CA GLY A 92 14.50 -0.32 -2.05
C GLY A 92 13.35 -0.98 -2.81
N GLY A 93 13.59 -1.26 -4.10
CA GLY A 93 12.67 -2.04 -4.93
C GLY A 93 12.41 -3.44 -4.37
N GLY A 94 11.49 -4.17 -4.98
CA GLY A 94 11.03 -5.44 -4.43
C GLY A 94 9.87 -6.06 -5.20
N SER A 95 9.22 -7.02 -4.55
CA SER A 95 7.94 -7.57 -5.00
C SER A 95 6.84 -7.22 -4.00
N LEU A 96 5.73 -6.73 -4.52
CA LEU A 96 4.50 -6.53 -3.77
C LEU A 96 3.53 -7.68 -4.07
N SER A 97 2.80 -8.11 -3.05
CA SER A 97 1.61 -8.92 -3.22
C SER A 97 0.45 -8.36 -2.40
N LEU A 98 -0.74 -8.39 -2.99
CA LEU A 98 -1.99 -7.99 -2.38
C LEU A 98 -3.01 -9.09 -2.58
N GLU A 99 -3.55 -9.60 -1.48
CA GLU A 99 -4.62 -10.59 -1.46
C GLU A 99 -5.98 -9.89 -1.31
N MET A 100 -6.91 -10.23 -2.19
CA MET A 100 -8.28 -9.74 -2.18
C MET A 100 -9.22 -10.74 -1.48
N ALA A 101 -10.38 -10.25 -1.03
CA ALA A 101 -11.42 -11.10 -0.46
C ALA A 101 -12.07 -12.03 -1.49
N ASP A 102 -12.16 -11.57 -2.75
CA ASP A 102 -12.73 -12.30 -3.88
C ASP A 102 -11.75 -12.28 -5.06
N ASN A 103 -11.99 -13.14 -6.06
CA ASN A 103 -11.20 -13.11 -7.29
C ASN A 103 -11.43 -11.78 -8.02
N PRO A 104 -10.35 -11.09 -8.45
CA PRO A 104 -10.48 -9.84 -9.18
C PRO A 104 -11.15 -10.06 -10.55
N PRO A 105 -11.93 -9.09 -11.05
CA PRO A 105 -12.47 -9.14 -12.39
C PRO A 105 -11.35 -9.02 -13.44
N ASN A 106 -11.65 -9.47 -14.65
CA ASN A 106 -10.73 -9.34 -15.78
C ASN A 106 -10.34 -7.87 -16.00
N GLY A 107 -9.03 -7.61 -16.06
CA GLY A 107 -8.48 -6.27 -16.27
C GLY A 107 -8.18 -5.49 -15.00
N ALA A 108 -8.43 -6.05 -13.81
CA ALA A 108 -7.92 -5.49 -12.56
C ALA A 108 -6.38 -5.53 -12.55
N LYS A 109 -5.77 -4.41 -12.13
CA LYS A 109 -4.31 -4.29 -12.06
C LYS A 109 -3.89 -3.59 -10.78
N LEU A 110 -2.70 -3.90 -10.30
CA LEU A 110 -2.05 -3.17 -9.23
C LEU A 110 -1.53 -1.83 -9.74
N TYR A 111 -1.73 -0.80 -8.94
CA TYR A 111 -1.17 0.52 -9.15
C TYR A 111 -0.41 0.98 -7.91
N ARG A 112 0.65 1.74 -8.13
CA ARG A 112 1.40 2.47 -7.10
C ARG A 112 1.24 3.97 -7.34
N TYR A 113 0.77 4.71 -6.36
CA TYR A 113 0.88 6.16 -6.35
C TYR A 113 2.27 6.57 -5.87
N ASN A 114 3.03 7.21 -6.74
CA ASN A 114 4.31 7.79 -6.41
C ASN A 114 4.09 9.21 -5.85
N GLN A 115 4.30 9.38 -4.55
CA GLN A 115 4.05 10.66 -3.88
C GLN A 115 5.00 11.78 -4.36
N SER A 116 6.24 11.47 -4.76
CA SER A 116 7.19 12.49 -5.21
C SER A 116 6.85 13.02 -6.61
N LYS A 117 6.24 12.18 -7.45
CA LYS A 117 5.77 12.55 -8.80
C LYS A 117 4.31 12.98 -8.84
N GLY A 118 3.54 12.67 -7.81
CA GLY A 118 2.11 12.98 -7.74
C GLY A 118 1.26 12.21 -8.74
N GLU A 119 1.68 11.01 -9.13
CA GLU A 119 1.06 10.23 -10.20
C GLU A 119 0.84 8.75 -9.83
N TRP A 120 -0.17 8.15 -10.45
CA TRP A 120 -0.40 6.71 -10.39
C TRP A 120 0.38 6.00 -11.50
N GLN A 121 1.15 5.01 -11.11
CA GLN A 121 1.87 4.11 -11.99
C GLN A 121 1.17 2.75 -12.01
N GLU A 122 0.81 2.29 -13.21
CA GLU A 122 0.35 0.92 -13.42
C GLU A 122 1.53 -0.05 -13.27
N LEU A 123 1.32 -1.15 -12.53
CA LEU A 123 2.33 -2.16 -12.33
C LEU A 123 2.05 -3.38 -13.22
N PRO A 124 3.09 -4.02 -13.81
CA PRO A 124 2.95 -5.31 -14.46
C PRO A 124 2.43 -6.35 -13.44
N THR A 125 1.15 -6.66 -13.53
CA THR A 125 0.42 -7.42 -12.50
C THR A 125 0.21 -8.86 -12.95
N GLU A 126 0.67 -9.78 -12.11
CA GLU A 126 0.33 -11.20 -12.19
C GLU A 126 -0.84 -11.49 -11.26
N VAL A 127 -1.79 -12.32 -11.70
CA VAL A 127 -2.98 -12.69 -10.94
C VAL A 127 -3.00 -14.20 -10.77
N ASP A 128 -3.07 -14.65 -9.51
CA ASP A 128 -3.18 -16.05 -9.11
C ASP A 128 -4.32 -16.19 -8.09
N GLY A 129 -5.50 -16.62 -8.54
CA GLY A 129 -6.72 -16.63 -7.73
C GLY A 129 -7.08 -15.23 -7.23
N SER A 130 -7.16 -15.06 -5.91
CA SER A 130 -7.45 -13.79 -5.24
C SER A 130 -6.22 -12.90 -5.03
N LYS A 131 -5.03 -13.37 -5.41
CA LYS A 131 -3.76 -12.71 -5.15
C LYS A 131 -3.25 -11.99 -6.40
N LEU A 132 -2.91 -10.72 -6.24
CA LEU A 132 -2.24 -9.92 -7.26
C LEU A 132 -0.80 -9.67 -6.81
N SER A 133 0.15 -9.80 -7.73
CA SER A 133 1.57 -9.52 -7.45
C SER A 133 2.22 -8.71 -8.55
N ALA A 134 3.20 -7.90 -8.18
CA ALA A 134 3.98 -7.10 -9.12
C ALA A 134 5.37 -6.78 -8.58
N LYS A 135 6.31 -6.52 -9.48
CA LYS A 135 7.57 -5.85 -9.12
C LYS A 135 7.32 -4.36 -8.91
N VAL A 136 7.98 -3.81 -7.90
CA VAL A 136 7.83 -2.43 -7.45
C VAL A 136 9.20 -1.84 -7.14
N ASP A 137 9.33 -0.54 -7.33
CA ASP A 137 10.58 0.23 -7.19
C ASP A 137 10.57 1.13 -5.93
N GLY A 138 9.75 0.80 -4.93
CA GLY A 138 9.78 1.44 -3.61
C GLY A 138 8.43 1.67 -2.96
N ALA A 139 8.44 2.45 -1.88
CA ALA A 139 7.30 2.80 -1.04
C ALA A 139 6.24 3.66 -1.76
N GLY A 140 5.00 3.68 -1.28
CA GLY A 140 3.92 4.46 -1.92
C GLY A 140 2.53 4.06 -1.46
N ILE A 141 1.52 4.49 -2.19
CA ILE A 141 0.13 4.02 -1.99
C ILE A 141 -0.16 2.95 -3.03
N PHE A 142 -0.63 1.80 -2.59
CA PHE A 142 -0.94 0.66 -3.43
C PHE A 142 -2.46 0.42 -3.43
N ALA A 143 -3.01 0.20 -4.61
CA ALA A 143 -4.41 -0.13 -4.80
C ALA A 143 -4.57 -1.04 -6.02
N VAL A 144 -5.59 -1.90 -6.00
CA VAL A 144 -6.07 -2.56 -7.21
C VAL A 144 -7.06 -1.61 -7.87
N LEU A 145 -6.84 -1.28 -9.14
CA LEU A 145 -7.77 -0.46 -9.90
C LEU A 145 -8.39 -1.28 -11.04
N THR A 146 -9.66 -0.99 -11.30
CA THR A 146 -10.43 -1.52 -12.44
C THR A 146 -11.03 -0.36 -13.22
N SER A 147 -11.56 -0.64 -14.41
CA SER A 147 -12.34 0.34 -15.17
C SER A 147 -13.61 0.71 -14.40
N SER A 148 -13.91 2.00 -14.28
CA SER A 148 -15.17 2.47 -13.72
C SER A 148 -16.33 2.02 -14.60
N LYS A 149 -17.40 1.51 -13.98
CA LYS A 149 -18.65 1.19 -14.68
C LYS A 149 -19.36 2.43 -15.21
#